data_AF-A0A933JKA0-F1
#
_entry.id   AF-A0A933JKA0-F1
#
_cell.length_a   1.000
_cell.length_b   1.000
_cell.length_c   1.000
_cell.angle_alpha   90.00
_cell.angle_beta   90.00
_cell.angle_gamma   90.00
#
_symmetry.space_group_name_H-M   'P 1'
#
loop_
_entity.id
_entity.type
_entity.pdbx_description
1 polymer ?
#
loop_
_entity_poly.entity_id
_entity_poly.type
_entity_poly.pdbx_seq_one_letter_code
_entity_poly.pdbx_strand_id
1 'polypeptide(L)'
;MESSEGMTSAELERLWASLASSWRRLLSKSALTELSLRASYDLDLLAPREVVNAVPLGTIPDCEACDDLCCAGMENVVSLRLSDIARLIDVGRTELITKKKPRFAAALLSARPSLRELTESELFRTLPVLRQTGDARICAALGKDLKCTLYPAWPLSCERFPYSLLAQRRRVVWGTRCPSKKSSESFEARSRELFRGAVETFNERVKDAVLLAHARKTLDELGIGEFLTDPGEDPFEPEPVRRLPLLYG
;
A
#
# COMPACT_ATOMS: atom_id res chain seq x y z
N MET A 1 6.50 -20.71 -18.54
CA MET A 1 7.21 -19.98 -17.48
C MET A 1 6.51 -20.34 -16.18
N GLU A 2 7.03 -21.34 -15.47
CA GLU A 2 6.58 -21.63 -14.11
C GLU A 2 7.02 -20.45 -13.24
N SER A 3 6.07 -19.78 -12.58
CA SER A 3 6.42 -18.76 -11.60
C SER A 3 7.10 -19.46 -10.44
N SER A 4 8.41 -19.28 -10.30
CA SER A 4 9.07 -19.53 -9.03
C SER A 4 8.45 -18.55 -8.04
N GLU A 5 7.43 -18.98 -7.31
CA GLU A 5 7.01 -18.25 -6.12
C GLU A 5 8.25 -18.06 -5.27
N GLY A 6 8.59 -16.80 -5.01
CA GLY A 6 9.80 -16.47 -4.30
C GLY A 6 9.73 -16.98 -2.87
N MET A 7 10.89 -17.38 -2.34
CA MET A 7 11.00 -18.04 -1.05
C MET A 7 10.43 -17.18 0.08
N THR A 8 10.62 -15.85 0.04
CA THR A 8 10.19 -14.92 1.08
C THR A 8 8.66 -14.77 1.09
N SER A 9 8.05 -14.60 -0.09
CA SER A 9 6.59 -14.50 -0.22
C SER A 9 5.89 -15.77 0.27
N ALA A 10 6.44 -16.95 -0.10
CA ALA A 10 5.89 -18.23 0.33
C ALA A 10 6.02 -18.47 1.84
N GLU A 11 7.13 -18.02 2.47
CA GLU A 11 7.30 -18.06 3.93
C GLU A 11 6.36 -17.09 4.65
N LEU A 12 6.17 -15.88 4.11
CA LEU A 12 5.24 -14.90 4.67
C LEU A 12 3.79 -15.41 4.67
N GLU A 13 3.35 -16.04 3.58
CA GLU A 13 2.02 -16.65 3.51
C GLU A 13 1.87 -17.83 4.48
N ARG A 14 2.91 -18.66 4.64
CA ARG A 14 2.91 -19.73 5.65
C ARG A 14 2.84 -19.18 7.07
N LEU A 15 3.59 -18.10 7.35
CA LEU A 15 3.53 -17.41 8.63
C LEU A 15 2.12 -16.88 8.89
N TRP A 16 1.51 -16.20 7.92
CA TRP A 16 0.12 -15.76 8.02
C TRP A 16 -0.83 -16.93 8.25
N ALA A 17 -0.75 -18.02 7.48
CA ALA A 17 -1.63 -19.18 7.64
C ALA A 17 -1.53 -19.81 9.04
N SER A 18 -0.32 -19.91 9.58
CA SER A 18 -0.09 -20.41 10.95
C SER A 18 -0.75 -19.52 12.01
N LEU A 19 -0.66 -18.20 11.84
CA LEU A 19 -1.27 -17.23 12.74
C LEU A 19 -2.78 -17.16 12.55
N ALA A 20 -3.29 -17.15 11.32
CA ALA A 20 -4.72 -17.07 11.02
C ALA A 20 -5.51 -18.21 11.69
N SER A 21 -4.96 -19.43 11.70
CA SER A 21 -5.56 -20.60 12.36
C SER A 21 -5.65 -20.48 13.89
N SER A 22 -4.75 -19.67 14.47
CA SER A 22 -4.59 -19.50 15.92
C SER A 22 -4.91 -18.08 16.41
N TRP A 23 -5.26 -17.17 15.50
CA TRP A 23 -5.38 -15.74 15.72
C TRP A 23 -6.31 -15.44 16.88
N ARG A 24 -7.53 -16.02 16.85
CA ARG A 24 -8.51 -15.86 17.93
C ARG A 24 -8.02 -16.34 19.30
N ARG A 25 -7.05 -17.26 19.36
CA ARG A 25 -6.45 -17.75 20.61
C ARG A 25 -5.29 -16.86 21.06
N LEU A 26 -4.50 -16.31 20.12
CA LEU A 26 -3.44 -15.33 20.41
C LEU A 26 -4.02 -14.05 21.03
N LEU A 27 -5.18 -13.61 20.54
CA LEU A 27 -5.97 -12.51 21.08
C LEU A 27 -6.20 -12.66 22.61
N SER A 28 -6.57 -13.85 23.08
CA SER A 28 -6.76 -14.11 24.52
C SER A 28 -5.50 -14.06 25.40
N LYS A 29 -4.31 -14.29 24.83
CA LYS A 29 -3.04 -14.32 25.59
C LYS A 29 -2.31 -12.98 25.63
N SER A 30 -2.63 -12.09 24.69
CA SER A 30 -2.02 -10.77 24.52
C SER A 30 -3.08 -9.67 24.51
N ALA A 31 -3.98 -9.69 25.48
CA ALA A 31 -5.16 -8.82 25.53
C ALA A 31 -4.86 -7.32 25.40
N LEU A 32 -3.73 -6.84 25.94
CA LEU A 32 -3.33 -5.43 25.81
C LEU A 32 -2.93 -5.07 24.38
N THR A 33 -2.12 -5.90 23.73
CA THR A 33 -1.74 -5.74 22.32
C THR A 33 -2.97 -5.80 21.43
N GLU A 34 -3.90 -6.71 21.71
CA GLU A 34 -5.19 -6.80 21.00
C GLU A 34 -6.03 -5.53 21.16
N LEU A 35 -6.21 -5.05 22.40
CA LEU A 35 -7.01 -3.85 22.66
C LEU A 35 -6.42 -2.64 21.93
N SER A 36 -5.08 -2.52 21.90
CA SER A 36 -4.39 -1.50 21.12
C SER A 36 -4.65 -1.65 19.62
N LEU A 37 -4.55 -2.86 19.08
CA LEU A 37 -4.81 -3.12 17.65
C LEU A 37 -6.26 -2.82 17.28
N ARG A 38 -7.23 -3.26 18.07
CA ARG A 38 -8.67 -3.00 17.83
C ARG A 38 -9.05 -1.54 18.02
N ALA A 39 -8.36 -0.81 18.88
CA ALA A 39 -8.54 0.63 19.02
C ALA A 39 -8.02 1.39 17.78
N SER A 40 -6.98 0.86 17.13
CA SER A 40 -6.32 1.51 16.00
C SER A 40 -6.81 1.04 14.61
N TYR A 41 -7.38 -0.16 14.51
CA TYR A 41 -7.73 -0.79 13.22
C TYR A 41 -9.05 -1.56 13.27
N ASP A 42 -9.79 -1.52 12.16
CA ASP A 42 -10.81 -2.54 11.86
C ASP A 42 -10.08 -3.83 11.46
N LEU A 43 -10.14 -4.84 12.34
CA LEU A 43 -9.46 -6.13 12.14
C LEU A 43 -10.35 -7.17 11.44
N ASP A 44 -11.55 -6.79 11.02
CA ASP A 44 -12.44 -7.68 10.28
C ASP A 44 -11.96 -7.80 8.83
N LEU A 45 -11.61 -9.03 8.43
CA LEU A 45 -11.41 -9.33 7.02
C LEU A 45 -12.74 -9.23 6.29
N LEU A 46 -12.75 -8.52 5.17
CA LEU A 46 -13.94 -8.30 4.37
C LEU A 46 -14.01 -9.32 3.23
N ALA A 47 -15.16 -9.97 3.09
CA ALA A 47 -15.50 -10.66 1.86
C ALA A 47 -16.02 -9.64 0.82
N PRO A 48 -15.80 -9.87 -0.49
CA PRO A 48 -16.29 -8.96 -1.53
C PRO A 48 -17.80 -8.68 -1.48
N ARG A 49 -18.61 -9.62 -0.96
CA ARG A 49 -20.06 -9.47 -0.79
C ARG A 49 -20.47 -8.49 0.32
N GLU A 50 -19.56 -8.17 1.23
CA GLU A 50 -19.80 -7.27 2.39
C GLU A 50 -19.44 -5.82 2.04
N VAL A 51 -19.01 -5.57 0.81
CA VAL A 51 -18.48 -4.31 0.34
C VAL A 51 -19.35 -3.76 -0.77
N VAL A 52 -19.75 -2.49 -0.65
CA VAL A 52 -20.53 -1.81 -1.69
C VAL A 52 -19.61 -1.46 -2.85
N ASN A 53 -19.87 -2.01 -4.04
CA ASN A 53 -19.19 -1.59 -5.26
C ASN A 53 -19.88 -0.34 -5.84
N ALA A 54 -19.25 0.83 -5.69
CA ALA A 54 -19.75 2.05 -6.30
C ALA A 54 -19.21 2.30 -7.71
N VAL A 55 -18.36 1.41 -8.21
CA VAL A 55 -17.90 1.43 -9.58
C VAL A 55 -18.86 0.59 -10.43
N PRO A 56 -19.45 1.14 -11.50
CA PRO A 56 -20.33 0.39 -12.38
C PRO A 56 -19.64 -0.88 -12.90
N LEU A 57 -20.38 -1.99 -13.00
CA LEU A 57 -19.86 -3.24 -13.54
C LEU A 57 -19.39 -3.05 -15.00
N GLY A 58 -18.28 -3.70 -15.35
CA GLY A 58 -17.68 -3.59 -16.69
C GLY A 58 -16.84 -2.31 -16.89
N THR A 59 -16.64 -1.51 -15.84
CA THR A 59 -15.70 -0.39 -15.87
C THR A 59 -14.28 -0.92 -15.73
N ILE A 60 -13.38 -0.54 -16.63
CA ILE A 60 -11.93 -0.86 -16.59
C ILE A 60 -11.10 0.38 -16.90
N PRO A 61 -9.85 0.46 -16.41
CA PRO A 61 -9.01 1.63 -16.68
C PRO A 61 -8.73 1.73 -18.19
N ASP A 62 -8.85 2.95 -18.72
CA ASP A 62 -8.40 3.23 -20.07
C ASP A 62 -6.89 3.48 -20.06
N CYS A 63 -6.08 2.41 -20.07
CA CYS A 63 -4.63 2.53 -19.95
C CYS A 63 -3.97 3.37 -21.06
N GLU A 64 -4.62 3.56 -22.21
CA GLU A 64 -4.10 4.41 -23.30
C GLU A 64 -4.38 5.90 -23.07
N ALA A 65 -5.51 6.21 -22.44
CA ALA A 65 -5.92 7.59 -22.11
C ALA A 65 -5.60 8.00 -20.66
N CYS A 66 -5.04 7.08 -19.86
CA CYS A 66 -4.72 7.32 -18.46
C CYS A 66 -3.32 7.93 -18.36
N ASP A 67 -3.28 9.26 -18.27
CA ASP A 67 -2.04 10.02 -18.05
C ASP A 67 -1.56 9.96 -16.59
N ASP A 68 -2.39 9.45 -15.67
CA ASP A 68 -2.05 9.33 -14.26
C ASP A 68 -1.51 7.94 -13.93
N LEU A 69 -0.39 7.93 -13.20
CA LEU A 69 0.27 6.72 -12.73
C LEU A 69 -0.02 6.57 -11.24
N CYS A 70 -0.18 5.34 -10.77
CA CYS A 70 -0.43 5.04 -9.35
C CYS A 70 0.58 5.73 -8.40
N CYS A 71 1.76 6.09 -8.90
CA CYS A 71 2.94 6.45 -8.13
C CYS A 71 3.71 7.68 -8.66
N ALA A 72 3.11 8.53 -9.51
CA ALA A 72 3.78 9.73 -10.03
C ALA A 72 3.23 11.02 -9.40
N GLY A 73 4.09 11.85 -8.83
CA GLY A 73 3.72 13.15 -8.28
C GLY A 73 3.83 13.22 -6.76
N MET A 74 3.84 14.45 -6.25
CA MET A 74 4.16 14.79 -4.85
C MET A 74 3.29 14.05 -3.82
N GLU A 75 2.05 13.74 -4.17
CA GLU A 75 1.04 13.17 -3.26
C GLU A 75 0.87 11.66 -3.44
N ASN A 76 1.53 11.07 -4.43
CA ASN A 76 1.34 9.69 -4.86
C ASN A 76 2.36 8.76 -4.25
N VAL A 77 2.27 8.64 -2.92
CA VAL A 77 3.13 7.75 -2.13
C VAL A 77 2.54 6.36 -2.10
N VAL A 78 3.26 5.41 -2.70
CA VAL A 78 2.90 3.99 -2.64
C VAL A 78 3.48 3.39 -1.37
N SER A 79 2.64 3.22 -0.36
CA SER A 79 2.96 2.43 0.82
C SER A 79 3.02 0.95 0.45
N LEU A 80 4.12 0.30 0.81
CA LEU A 80 4.37 -1.11 0.53
C LEU A 80 3.83 -1.98 1.67
N ARG A 81 3.02 -2.98 1.32
CA ARG A 81 2.57 -4.04 2.24
C ARG A 81 3.71 -4.99 2.58
N LEU A 82 3.56 -5.81 3.62
CA LEU A 82 4.55 -6.85 3.91
C LEU A 82 4.70 -7.82 2.73
N SER A 83 3.60 -8.13 2.05
CA SER A 83 3.59 -8.94 0.83
C SER A 83 4.29 -8.26 -0.35
N ASP A 84 4.20 -6.93 -0.46
CA ASP A 84 4.95 -6.18 -1.49
C ASP A 84 6.46 -6.20 -1.20
N ILE A 85 6.86 -6.06 0.08
CA ILE A 85 8.27 -6.13 0.50
C ILE A 85 8.84 -7.51 0.19
N ALA A 86 8.14 -8.57 0.60
CA ALA A 86 8.56 -9.95 0.35
C ALA A 86 8.73 -10.21 -1.16
N ARG A 87 7.79 -9.74 -1.97
CA ARG A 87 7.86 -9.86 -3.43
C ARG A 87 9.06 -9.11 -4.02
N LEU A 88 9.34 -7.90 -3.55
CA LEU A 88 10.48 -7.10 -4.00
C LEU A 88 11.83 -7.72 -3.57
N ILE A 89 11.89 -8.35 -2.39
CA ILE A 89 13.05 -9.16 -1.97
C ILE A 89 13.24 -10.32 -2.94
N ASP A 90 12.17 -11.06 -3.23
CA ASP A 90 12.21 -12.24 -4.09
C ASP A 90 12.66 -11.95 -5.52
N VAL A 91 12.29 -10.78 -6.08
CA VAL A 91 12.75 -10.34 -7.41
C VAL A 91 14.06 -9.55 -7.38
N GLY A 92 14.70 -9.40 -6.21
CA GLY A 92 15.96 -8.68 -6.06
C GLY A 92 15.88 -7.18 -6.35
N ARG A 93 14.72 -6.56 -6.08
CA ARG A 93 14.43 -5.13 -6.35
C ARG A 93 14.30 -4.29 -5.06
N THR A 94 15.06 -4.64 -4.03
CA THR A 94 15.01 -3.98 -2.71
C THR A 94 15.51 -2.53 -2.74
N GLU A 95 16.26 -2.11 -3.76
CA GLU A 95 16.72 -0.73 -3.94
C GLU A 95 15.58 0.27 -4.17
N LEU A 96 14.39 -0.24 -4.51
CA LEU A 96 13.16 0.54 -4.67
C LEU A 96 12.45 0.80 -3.35
N ILE A 97 12.87 0.19 -2.24
CA ILE A 97 12.22 0.30 -0.95
C ILE A 97 12.89 1.42 -0.15
N THR A 98 12.11 2.31 0.45
CA THR A 98 12.64 3.33 1.37
C THR A 98 11.76 3.47 2.62
N LYS A 99 12.43 3.62 3.77
CA LYS A 99 11.78 3.98 5.03
C LYS A 99 11.42 5.47 5.11
N LYS A 100 12.10 6.30 4.31
CA LYS A 100 11.92 7.76 4.28
C LYS A 100 10.71 8.15 3.43
N LYS A 101 9.79 8.86 4.07
CA LYS A 101 8.49 9.27 3.52
C LYS A 101 8.48 10.77 3.30
N PRO A 102 7.82 11.28 2.26
CA PRO A 102 7.73 12.73 2.07
C PRO A 102 6.95 13.37 3.22
N ARG A 103 7.42 14.52 3.67
CA ARG A 103 6.71 15.36 4.62
C ARG A 103 5.79 16.31 3.85
N PHE A 104 4.50 16.28 4.17
CA PHE A 104 3.51 17.15 3.54
C PHE A 104 3.32 18.43 4.32
N ALA A 105 3.14 19.56 3.61
CA ALA A 105 2.84 20.83 4.25
C ALA A 105 1.50 20.78 5.01
N ALA A 106 1.42 21.43 6.17
CA ALA A 106 0.21 21.47 7.00
C ALA A 106 -1.03 21.96 6.23
N ALA A 107 -0.86 22.95 5.35
CA ALA A 107 -1.93 23.45 4.49
C ALA A 107 -2.50 22.37 3.56
N LEU A 108 -1.64 21.52 2.99
CA LEU A 108 -2.05 20.40 2.14
C LEU A 108 -2.80 19.34 2.95
N LEU A 109 -2.28 18.97 4.13
CA LEU A 109 -2.95 18.02 5.02
C LEU A 109 -4.32 18.54 5.49
N SER A 110 -4.48 19.86 5.68
CA SER A 110 -5.77 20.49 5.97
C SER A 110 -6.73 20.44 4.80
N ALA A 111 -6.24 20.66 3.58
CA ALA A 111 -7.06 20.56 2.37
C ALA A 111 -7.45 19.11 2.02
N ARG A 112 -6.72 18.12 2.54
CA ARG A 112 -6.89 16.69 2.20
C ARG A 112 -6.93 15.80 3.44
N PRO A 113 -8.10 15.64 4.07
CA PRO A 113 -8.26 14.82 5.27
C PRO A 113 -7.80 13.36 5.09
N SER A 114 -8.03 12.75 3.94
CA SER A 114 -7.59 11.37 3.66
C SER A 114 -6.07 11.21 3.63
N LEU A 115 -5.33 12.22 3.16
CA LEU A 115 -3.87 12.22 3.19
C LEU A 115 -3.35 12.39 4.63
N ARG A 116 -4.00 13.26 5.42
CA ARG A 116 -3.71 13.41 6.85
C ARG A 116 -3.90 12.09 7.59
N GLU A 117 -5.07 11.46 7.45
CA GLU A 117 -5.37 10.16 8.05
C GLU A 117 -4.33 9.10 7.67
N LEU A 118 -3.92 9.06 6.40
CA LEU A 118 -2.86 8.17 5.95
C LEU A 118 -1.54 8.45 6.69
N THR A 119 -1.10 9.70 6.74
CA THR A 119 0.19 10.07 7.37
C THR A 119 0.23 9.87 8.88
N GLU A 120 -0.94 9.92 9.53
CA GLU A 120 -1.10 9.68 10.96
C GLU A 120 -1.25 8.19 11.30
N SER A 121 -1.57 7.35 10.31
CA SER A 121 -1.71 5.91 10.50
C SER A 121 -0.39 5.26 10.91
N GLU A 122 -0.40 4.48 11.99
CA GLU A 122 0.77 3.74 12.46
C GLU A 122 1.31 2.78 11.39
N LEU A 123 0.45 2.07 10.63
CA LEU A 123 0.91 1.26 9.50
C LEU A 123 1.69 2.07 8.46
N PHE A 124 1.23 3.28 8.12
CA PHE A 124 1.98 4.14 7.19
C PHE A 124 3.29 4.62 7.82
N ARG A 125 3.35 4.83 9.14
CA ARG A 125 4.61 5.19 9.81
C ARG A 125 5.61 4.02 9.79
N THR A 126 5.14 2.80 10.04
CA THR A 126 5.97 1.59 10.16
C THR A 126 6.40 1.00 8.81
N LEU A 127 5.47 0.86 7.87
CA LEU A 127 5.73 0.23 6.58
C LEU A 127 6.53 1.16 5.66
N PRO A 128 7.42 0.64 4.80
CA PRO A 128 8.15 1.45 3.83
C PRO A 128 7.24 1.91 2.69
N VAL A 129 7.81 2.75 1.84
CA VAL A 129 7.17 3.23 0.61
C VAL A 129 8.07 2.92 -0.58
N LEU A 130 7.50 2.93 -1.80
CA LEU A 130 8.33 2.94 -3.00
C LEU A 130 9.11 4.25 -3.08
N ARG A 131 10.40 4.11 -3.36
CA ARG A 131 11.31 5.23 -3.59
C ARG A 131 10.80 6.10 -4.73
N GLN A 132 10.85 7.41 -4.52
CA GLN A 132 10.61 8.42 -5.53
C GLN A 132 11.92 9.15 -5.86
N THR A 133 12.01 9.70 -7.06
CA THR A 133 13.20 10.37 -7.58
C THR A 133 12.85 11.70 -8.25
N GLY A 134 13.82 12.62 -8.22
CA GLY A 134 13.70 13.96 -8.80
C GLY A 134 12.68 14.85 -8.10
N ASP A 135 12.63 16.12 -8.54
CA ASP A 135 11.73 17.13 -7.97
C ASP A 135 10.26 16.84 -8.27
N ALA A 136 10.00 16.16 -9.39
CA ALA A 136 8.66 15.70 -9.76
C ALA A 136 8.16 14.51 -8.94
N ARG A 137 8.97 13.94 -8.04
CA ARG A 137 8.65 12.77 -7.20
C ARG A 137 8.09 11.61 -8.03
N ILE A 138 8.83 11.23 -9.08
CA ILE A 138 8.47 10.11 -9.94
C ILE A 138 8.94 8.82 -9.26
N CYS A 139 8.07 7.81 -9.19
CA CYS A 139 8.44 6.51 -8.66
C CYS A 139 9.65 5.91 -9.37
N ALA A 140 10.62 5.43 -8.60
CA ALA A 140 11.85 4.81 -9.10
C ALA A 140 11.61 3.52 -9.90
N ALA A 141 10.43 2.92 -9.77
CA ALA A 141 10.03 1.76 -10.56
C ALA A 141 9.60 2.12 -12.00
N LEU A 142 9.43 3.40 -12.32
CA LEU A 142 9.02 3.84 -13.65
C LEU A 142 10.24 3.96 -14.58
N GLY A 143 10.11 3.41 -15.79
CA GLY A 143 11.08 3.56 -16.85
C GLY A 143 11.07 4.97 -17.46
N LYS A 144 11.93 5.21 -18.46
CA LYS A 144 12.03 6.49 -19.16
C LYS A 144 10.74 6.86 -19.92
N ASP A 145 9.96 5.87 -20.32
CA ASP A 145 8.66 6.01 -20.96
C ASP A 145 7.49 6.02 -19.97
N LEU A 146 7.79 6.19 -18.68
CA LEU A 146 6.83 6.17 -17.58
C LEU A 146 6.05 4.85 -17.44
N LYS A 147 6.56 3.74 -17.99
CA LYS A 147 5.99 2.41 -17.75
C LYS A 147 6.59 1.77 -16.51
N CYS A 148 5.75 1.09 -15.74
CA CYS A 148 6.21 0.40 -14.54
C CYS A 148 7.07 -0.83 -14.91
N THR A 149 8.32 -0.82 -14.47
CA THR A 149 9.31 -1.89 -14.73
C THR A 149 9.17 -3.09 -13.80
N LEU A 150 8.23 -3.05 -12.86
CA LEU A 150 8.01 -4.09 -11.86
C LEU A 150 7.08 -5.22 -12.32
N TYR A 151 6.55 -5.22 -13.55
CA TYR A 151 5.68 -6.30 -13.98
C TYR A 151 6.38 -7.68 -13.94
N PRO A 152 5.76 -8.75 -13.40
CA PRO A 152 4.44 -8.82 -12.75
C PRO A 152 4.43 -8.54 -11.24
N ALA A 153 5.58 -8.27 -10.64
CA ALA A 153 5.77 -7.92 -9.23
C ALA A 153 5.33 -6.49 -8.83
N TRP A 154 4.24 -5.98 -9.41
CA TRP A 154 3.70 -4.68 -9.01
C TRP A 154 3.27 -4.70 -7.53
N PRO A 155 3.41 -3.57 -6.80
CA PRO A 155 2.76 -3.43 -5.52
C PRO A 155 1.24 -3.57 -5.65
N LEU A 156 0.59 -4.13 -4.65
CA LEU A 156 -0.85 -4.38 -4.65
C LEU A 156 -1.66 -3.11 -4.95
N SER A 157 -1.30 -1.96 -4.36
CA SER A 157 -1.99 -0.70 -4.62
C SER A 157 -1.90 -0.24 -6.08
N CYS A 158 -0.80 -0.57 -6.77
CA CYS A 158 -0.60 -0.22 -8.17
C CYS A 158 -1.29 -1.23 -9.10
N GLU A 159 -1.29 -2.52 -8.76
CA GLU A 159 -1.97 -3.56 -9.55
C GLU A 159 -3.47 -3.31 -9.67
N ARG A 160 -4.08 -2.71 -8.64
CA ARG A 160 -5.54 -2.53 -8.55
C ARG A 160 -5.99 -1.10 -8.87
N PHE A 161 -5.06 -0.18 -9.12
CA PHE A 161 -5.39 1.18 -9.53
C PHE A 161 -6.23 1.16 -10.82
N PRO A 162 -7.29 1.97 -10.94
CA PRO A 162 -7.75 3.03 -10.04
C PRO A 162 -8.82 2.61 -9.03
N TYR A 163 -9.05 1.31 -8.81
CA TYR A 163 -9.98 0.85 -7.77
C TYR A 163 -9.36 1.09 -6.39
N SER A 164 -10.15 1.61 -5.46
CA SER A 164 -9.71 1.85 -4.08
C SER A 164 -10.84 1.60 -3.09
N LEU A 165 -10.55 0.96 -1.96
CA LEU A 165 -11.52 0.76 -0.90
C LEU A 165 -11.46 1.91 0.12
N LEU A 166 -12.58 2.60 0.32
CA LEU A 166 -12.78 3.51 1.45
C LEU A 166 -13.21 2.69 2.66
N ALA A 167 -12.24 2.34 3.51
CA ALA A 167 -12.42 1.43 4.66
C ALA A 167 -13.58 1.86 5.57
N GLN A 168 -13.64 3.15 5.94
CA GLN A 168 -14.69 3.67 6.85
C GLN A 168 -16.11 3.50 6.28
N ARG A 169 -16.25 3.34 4.96
CA ARG A 169 -17.54 3.23 4.28
C ARG A 169 -17.78 1.85 3.67
N ARG A 170 -16.86 0.89 3.86
CA ARG A 170 -16.85 -0.44 3.20
C ARG A 170 -17.29 -0.33 1.73
N ARG A 171 -16.69 0.61 1.00
CA ARG A 171 -17.11 1.00 -0.35
C ARG A 171 -15.92 1.09 -1.28
N VAL A 172 -15.99 0.38 -2.40
CA VAL A 172 -14.99 0.51 -3.48
C VAL A 172 -15.40 1.66 -4.39
N VAL A 173 -14.45 2.55 -4.65
CA VAL A 173 -14.61 3.74 -5.48
C VAL A 173 -13.58 3.75 -6.60
N TRP A 174 -13.86 4.58 -7.60
CA TRP A 174 -12.96 4.86 -8.71
C TRP A 174 -12.08 6.07 -8.39
N GLY A 175 -10.76 5.93 -8.58
CA GLY A 175 -9.82 7.03 -8.48
C GLY A 175 -10.09 8.09 -9.55
N THR A 176 -10.16 9.35 -9.18
CA THR A 176 -10.62 10.46 -10.04
C THR A 176 -9.70 10.79 -11.21
N ARG A 177 -8.53 10.15 -11.31
CA ARG A 177 -7.42 10.58 -12.16
C ARG A 177 -7.16 9.67 -13.36
N CYS A 178 -7.86 8.54 -13.45
CA CYS A 178 -7.77 7.64 -14.58
C CYS A 178 -9.13 7.62 -15.31
N PRO A 179 -9.19 7.94 -16.61
CA PRO A 179 -10.41 7.75 -17.38
C PRO A 179 -10.84 6.28 -17.38
N SER A 180 -12.15 6.05 -17.43
CA SER A 180 -12.69 4.70 -17.52
C SER A 180 -13.13 4.37 -18.94
N LYS A 181 -12.79 3.17 -19.43
CA LYS A 181 -13.49 2.54 -20.55
C LYS A 181 -14.68 1.76 -20.01
N LYS A 182 -15.82 1.87 -20.68
CA LYS A 182 -17.01 1.03 -20.48
C LYS A 182 -17.30 0.31 -21.80
N SER A 183 -18.12 -0.74 -21.70
CA SER A 183 -18.69 -1.48 -22.83
C SER A 183 -17.80 -2.61 -23.38
N SER A 184 -17.93 -3.78 -22.75
CA SER A 184 -18.07 -5.10 -23.39
C SER A 184 -18.33 -6.14 -22.29
N GLU A 185 -18.96 -7.27 -22.62
CA GLU A 185 -19.11 -8.41 -21.68
C GLU A 185 -17.74 -8.95 -21.23
N SER A 186 -16.73 -8.87 -22.10
CA SER A 186 -15.34 -9.21 -21.78
C SER A 186 -14.70 -8.34 -20.67
N PHE A 187 -15.23 -7.15 -20.39
CA PHE A 187 -14.70 -6.29 -19.33
C PHE A 187 -15.32 -6.57 -17.95
N GLU A 188 -16.45 -7.28 -17.87
CA GLU A 188 -17.07 -7.58 -16.58
C GLU A 188 -16.18 -8.46 -15.71
N ALA A 189 -15.60 -9.52 -16.29
CA ALA A 189 -14.71 -10.42 -15.57
C ALA A 189 -13.51 -9.66 -14.98
N ARG A 190 -12.87 -8.80 -15.80
CA ARG A 190 -11.76 -7.95 -15.36
C ARG A 190 -12.19 -6.92 -14.30
N SER A 191 -13.36 -6.32 -14.47
CA SER A 191 -13.92 -5.38 -13.49
C SER A 191 -14.18 -6.05 -12.13
N ARG A 192 -14.68 -7.30 -12.12
CA ARG A 192 -14.85 -8.09 -10.90
C ARG A 192 -13.52 -8.45 -10.24
N GLU A 193 -12.49 -8.74 -11.03
CA GLU A 193 -11.13 -9.01 -10.54
C GLU A 193 -10.51 -7.78 -9.89
N LEU A 194 -10.66 -6.60 -10.50
CA LEU A 194 -10.20 -5.32 -9.93
C LEU A 194 -10.95 -5.00 -8.62
N PHE A 195 -12.26 -5.21 -8.58
CA PHE A 195 -13.07 -5.05 -7.37
C PHE A 195 -12.60 -6.00 -6.24
N ARG A 196 -12.42 -7.29 -6.53
CA ARG A 196 -11.91 -8.27 -5.56
C ARG A 196 -10.52 -7.88 -5.05
N GLY A 197 -9.63 -7.47 -5.96
CA GLY A 197 -8.29 -7.01 -5.61
C GLY A 197 -8.28 -5.78 -4.70
N ALA A 198 -9.21 -4.85 -4.87
CA ALA A 198 -9.34 -3.71 -3.96
C ALA A 198 -9.75 -4.12 -2.55
N VAL A 199 -10.59 -5.16 -2.41
CA VAL A 199 -10.95 -5.76 -1.12
C VAL A 199 -9.77 -6.54 -0.53
N GLU A 200 -9.07 -7.31 -1.36
CA GLU A 200 -7.85 -8.04 -0.95
C GLU A 200 -6.78 -7.08 -0.43
N THR A 201 -6.56 -5.93 -1.09
CA THR A 201 -5.62 -4.90 -0.63
C THR A 201 -5.96 -4.37 0.77
N PHE A 202 -7.24 -4.29 1.11
CA PHE A 202 -7.66 -3.95 2.47
C PHE A 202 -7.38 -5.10 3.44
N ASN A 203 -7.69 -6.33 3.08
CA ASN A 203 -7.41 -7.49 3.93
C ASN A 203 -5.91 -7.63 4.21
N GLU A 204 -5.04 -7.33 3.23
CA GLU A 204 -3.58 -7.28 3.43
C GLU A 204 -3.17 -6.25 4.47
N ARG A 205 -3.86 -5.10 4.58
CA ARG A 205 -3.62 -4.14 5.65
C ARG A 205 -3.89 -4.75 7.04
N VAL A 206 -4.95 -5.54 7.16
CA VAL A 206 -5.27 -6.25 8.41
C VAL A 206 -4.18 -7.26 8.72
N LYS A 207 -3.77 -8.07 7.72
CA LYS A 207 -2.66 -9.02 7.85
C LYS A 207 -1.36 -8.33 8.29
N ASP A 208 -1.04 -7.19 7.71
CA ASP A 208 0.15 -6.41 8.10
C ASP A 208 0.12 -6.07 9.58
N ALA A 209 -1.00 -5.50 10.07
CA ALA A 209 -1.14 -5.11 11.47
C ALA A 209 -1.00 -6.30 12.43
N VAL A 210 -1.62 -7.43 12.08
CA VAL A 210 -1.48 -8.72 12.79
C VAL A 210 -0.01 -9.14 12.87
N LEU A 211 0.65 -9.23 11.72
CA LEU A 211 1.99 -9.79 11.59
C LEU A 211 3.01 -8.89 12.30
N LEU A 212 2.88 -7.57 12.16
CA LEU A 212 3.75 -6.62 12.84
C LEU A 212 3.63 -6.72 14.36
N ALA A 213 2.43 -6.94 14.90
CA ALA A 213 2.21 -7.02 16.33
C ALA A 213 2.65 -8.36 16.95
N HIS A 214 2.50 -9.47 16.22
CA HIS A 214 2.68 -10.81 16.79
C HIS A 214 3.87 -11.60 16.24
N ALA A 215 4.45 -11.19 15.12
CA ALA A 215 5.48 -11.95 14.42
C ALA A 215 6.67 -11.10 13.98
N ARG A 216 6.92 -9.96 14.63
CA ARG A 216 8.03 -9.06 14.28
C ARG A 216 9.38 -9.77 14.18
N LYS A 217 9.71 -10.61 15.17
CA LYS A 217 10.96 -11.38 15.16
C LYS A 217 11.09 -12.26 13.92
N THR A 218 10.01 -12.95 13.53
CA THR A 218 10.02 -13.80 12.33
C THR A 218 10.10 -12.96 11.06
N LEU A 219 9.48 -11.77 11.01
CA LEU A 219 9.66 -10.83 9.90
C LEU A 219 11.13 -10.36 9.77
N ASP A 220 11.83 -10.17 10.89
CA ASP A 220 13.26 -9.85 10.90
C ASP A 220 14.09 -11.03 10.36
N GLU A 221 13.77 -12.27 10.76
CA GLU A 221 14.40 -13.50 10.25
C GLU A 221 14.18 -13.72 8.75
N LEU A 222 13.05 -13.24 8.20
CA LEU A 222 12.76 -13.23 6.76
C LEU A 222 13.45 -12.09 6.00
N GLY A 223 14.21 -11.22 6.68
CA GLY A 223 14.84 -10.03 6.08
C GLY A 223 13.89 -8.87 5.80
N ILE A 224 12.58 -9.02 6.07
CA ILE A 224 11.58 -7.95 5.90
C ILE A 224 11.82 -6.84 6.94
N GLY A 225 12.27 -7.22 8.14
CA GLY A 225 12.53 -6.31 9.26
C GLY A 225 13.43 -5.11 8.93
N GLU A 226 14.43 -5.30 8.07
CA GLU A 226 15.37 -4.24 7.66
C GLU A 226 14.66 -3.03 7.04
N PHE A 227 13.54 -3.28 6.37
CA PHE A 227 12.76 -2.28 5.65
C PHE A 227 11.65 -1.64 6.49
N LEU A 228 11.45 -2.09 7.74
CA LEU A 228 10.46 -1.53 8.63
C LEU A 228 11.05 -0.37 9.44
N THR A 229 10.27 0.68 9.65
CA THR A 229 10.62 1.77 10.57
C THR A 229 10.43 1.29 12.00
N ASP A 230 11.40 1.59 12.87
CA ASP A 230 11.33 1.22 14.27
C ASP A 230 10.35 2.12 15.05
N PRO A 231 9.72 1.59 16.12
CA PRO A 231 8.89 2.40 16.99
C PRO A 231 9.65 3.62 17.53
N GLY A 232 9.11 4.81 17.32
CA GLY A 232 9.71 6.07 17.77
C GLY A 232 10.68 6.75 16.78
N GLU A 233 11.10 6.08 15.70
CA GLU A 233 11.81 6.75 14.62
C GLU A 233 10.84 7.70 13.87
N ASP A 234 11.31 8.88 13.47
CA ASP A 234 10.59 9.74 12.53
C ASP A 234 10.82 9.24 11.09
N PRO A 235 9.80 8.64 10.43
CA PRO A 235 9.95 8.14 9.07
C PRO A 235 9.96 9.26 8.03
N PHE A 236 9.63 10.50 8.41
CA PHE A 236 9.47 11.58 7.45
C PHE A 236 10.81 12.24 7.11
N GLU A 237 10.92 12.69 5.87
CA GLU A 237 12.00 13.55 5.43
C GLU A 237 12.09 14.80 6.32
N PRO A 238 13.30 15.34 6.54
CA PRO A 238 13.46 16.60 7.26
C PRO A 238 12.69 17.71 6.53
N GLU A 239 12.22 18.70 7.29
CA GLU A 239 11.58 19.85 6.67
C GLU A 239 12.54 20.49 5.65
N PRO A 240 12.06 20.82 4.44
CA PRO A 240 12.90 21.52 3.48
C PRO A 240 13.32 22.83 4.13
N VAL A 241 14.63 22.99 4.32
CA VAL A 241 15.21 24.20 4.87
C VAL A 241 14.76 25.35 3.99
N ARG A 242 13.86 26.20 4.50
CA ARG A 242 13.45 27.43 3.82
C ARG A 242 14.69 28.30 3.72
N ARG A 243 15.38 28.23 2.57
CA ARG A 243 16.39 29.24 2.25
C ARG A 243 15.64 30.55 2.15
N LEU A 244 15.78 31.39 3.17
CA LEU A 244 15.31 32.77 3.11
C LEU A 244 15.90 33.36 1.82
N PRO A 245 15.09 34.07 1.01
CA PRO A 245 15.65 34.75 -0.15
C PRO A 245 16.79 35.61 0.35
N LEU A 246 17.99 35.36 -0.16
CA LEU A 246 19.11 36.28 0.02
C LEU A 246 18.64 37.58 -0.63
N LEU A 247 18.20 38.52 0.20
CA LEU A 247 17.99 39.90 -0.19
C LEU A 247 19.39 40.44 -0.52
N TYR A 248 19.84 40.20 -1.74
CA TYR A 248 20.95 40.95 -2.32
C TYR A 248 20.44 42.38 -2.49
N GLY A 249 20.89 43.26 -1.60
CA GLY A 249 20.86 44.71 -1.78
C GLY A 249 21.96 45.17 -2.73
#